data_AF-A0AAU0NUW8-F1
#
_entry.id   AF-A0AAU0NUW8-F1
#
_cell.length_a   1.000
_cell.length_b   1.000
_cell.length_c   1.000
_cell.angle_alpha   90.00
_cell.angle_beta   90.00
_cell.angle_gamma   90.00
#
_symmetry.space_group_name_H-M   'P 1'
#
loop_
_entity.id
_entity.type
_entity.pdbx_description
1 polymer ?
#
loop_
_entity_poly.entity_id
_entity_poly.type
_entity_poly.pdbx_seq_one_letter_code
_entity_poly.pdbx_strand_id
1 'polypeptide(L)'
;MKKKNILILISIIVLIGLIGGGLYKYNEKHKLDAAANNKILAAEKEQLEPINTLVKTLYFKQGTYKDYIVVFKNPNNALNEKAFDSYRNNHTAADIFKYDPSTADSIMKHMKVVQDFKNKNTAKVYYLKDIKKLEDNKNSQSWQVVKIGDKWKINN
;
A
#
# COMPACT_ATOMS: atom_id res chain seq x y z
N MET A 1 28.51 -13.09 -38.55
CA MET A 1 27.08 -13.02 -38.22
C MET A 1 26.90 -12.42 -36.83
N LYS A 2 26.26 -11.25 -36.72
CA LYS A 2 26.13 -10.46 -35.49
C LYS A 2 24.97 -10.99 -34.64
N LYS A 3 25.23 -11.51 -33.43
CA LYS A 3 24.20 -11.78 -32.41
C LYS A 3 24.04 -10.52 -31.55
N LYS A 4 22.83 -9.94 -31.55
CA LYS A 4 22.49 -8.73 -30.81
C LYS A 4 22.16 -9.10 -29.36
N ASN A 5 22.92 -8.54 -28.42
CA ASN A 5 22.60 -8.55 -27.00
C ASN A 5 21.35 -7.70 -26.75
N ILE A 6 20.30 -8.30 -26.20
CA ILE A 6 19.13 -7.57 -25.69
C ILE A 6 19.38 -7.30 -24.21
N LEU A 7 19.92 -6.11 -23.91
CA LEU A 7 19.91 -5.52 -22.58
C LEU A 7 18.52 -4.92 -22.36
N ILE A 8 17.73 -5.45 -21.42
CA ILE A 8 16.53 -4.78 -20.93
C ILE A 8 16.96 -3.84 -19.81
N LEU A 9 17.15 -2.57 -20.15
CA LEU A 9 17.40 -1.50 -19.19
C LEU A 9 16.11 -1.21 -18.40
N ILE A 10 16.11 -1.54 -17.12
CA ILE A 10 15.11 -1.12 -16.14
C ILE A 10 15.35 0.37 -15.87
N SER A 11 14.51 1.24 -16.42
CA SER A 11 14.58 2.68 -16.18
C SER A 11 13.93 3.02 -14.84
N ILE A 12 14.76 3.29 -13.84
CA ILE A 12 14.38 3.97 -12.59
C ILE A 12 14.00 5.41 -12.95
N ILE A 13 12.71 5.77 -12.84
CA ILE A 13 12.28 7.17 -12.97
C ILE A 13 12.30 7.81 -11.58
N VAL A 14 13.27 8.69 -11.39
CA VAL A 14 13.44 9.57 -10.24
C VAL A 14 12.30 10.59 -10.23
N LEU A 15 11.44 10.53 -9.20
CA LEU A 15 10.41 11.54 -8.95
C LEU A 15 11.03 12.73 -8.19
N ILE A 16 11.45 13.75 -8.94
CA ILE A 16 11.71 15.09 -8.42
C ILE A 16 10.87 16.07 -9.26
N GLY A 17 10.03 16.84 -8.59
CA GLY A 17 9.25 17.89 -9.26
C GLY A 17 8.10 18.43 -8.41
N LEU A 18 8.40 18.93 -7.21
CA LEU A 18 7.55 19.87 -6.52
C LEU A 18 8.06 21.29 -6.84
N ILE A 19 7.10 22.17 -7.18
CA ILE A 19 7.15 23.65 -7.14
C ILE A 19 7.65 24.37 -8.40
N GLY A 20 6.72 25.10 -9.04
CA GLY A 20 6.98 26.49 -9.46
C GLY A 20 7.15 26.77 -10.96
N GLY A 21 6.06 27.21 -11.60
CA GLY A 21 6.08 28.26 -12.63
C GLY A 21 6.52 27.90 -14.05
N GLY A 22 5.60 27.95 -15.02
CA GLY A 22 5.94 28.06 -16.44
C GLY A 22 4.95 27.41 -17.39
N LEU A 23 3.95 28.18 -17.85
CA LEU A 23 3.13 27.87 -19.03
C LEU A 23 4.03 27.73 -20.26
N TYR A 24 4.14 26.55 -20.87
CA TYR A 24 4.32 26.41 -22.33
C TYR A 24 3.77 25.07 -22.83
N LYS A 25 3.05 25.15 -23.94
CA LYS A 25 2.25 24.11 -24.61
C LYS A 25 2.97 22.75 -24.69
N TYR A 26 2.39 21.70 -24.10
CA TYR A 26 2.85 20.32 -24.27
C TYR A 26 1.63 19.38 -24.40
N ASN A 27 1.35 18.97 -25.64
CA ASN A 27 0.10 18.31 -26.04
C ASN A 27 0.28 16.79 -26.19
N GLU A 28 -0.74 16.04 -25.76
CA GLU A 28 -0.94 14.58 -25.77
C GLU A 28 -0.02 13.64 -24.97
N LYS A 29 1.32 13.68 -25.09
CA LYS A 29 2.17 12.65 -24.45
C LYS A 29 2.14 12.72 -22.91
N HIS A 30 2.12 13.93 -22.33
CA HIS A 30 2.03 14.11 -20.87
C HIS A 30 0.65 13.78 -20.29
N LYS A 31 -0.43 13.80 -21.08
CA LYS A 31 -1.75 13.38 -20.61
C LYS A 31 -1.81 11.86 -20.43
N LEU A 32 -1.12 11.10 -21.28
CA LEU A 32 -0.96 9.65 -21.15
C LEU A 32 -0.09 9.30 -19.94
N ASP A 33 1.01 10.01 -19.72
CA ASP A 33 1.88 9.80 -18.54
C ASP A 33 1.18 10.19 -17.24
N ALA A 34 0.42 11.29 -17.22
CA ALA A 34 -0.39 11.68 -16.07
C ALA A 34 -1.55 10.70 -15.82
N ALA A 35 -2.23 10.20 -16.86
CA ALA A 35 -3.29 9.21 -16.73
C ALA A 35 -2.74 7.84 -16.28
N ALA A 36 -1.57 7.43 -16.76
CA ALA A 36 -0.89 6.22 -16.32
C ALA A 36 -0.43 6.33 -14.86
N ASN A 37 0.18 7.46 -14.48
CA ASN A 37 0.56 7.74 -13.10
C ASN A 37 -0.66 7.79 -12.17
N ASN A 38 -1.77 8.41 -12.61
CA ASN A 38 -3.01 8.44 -11.85
C ASN A 38 -3.62 7.03 -11.69
N LYS A 39 -3.56 6.18 -12.72
CA LYS A 39 -4.00 4.78 -12.63
C LYS A 39 -3.13 3.95 -11.69
N ILE A 40 -1.80 4.17 -11.69
CA ILE A 40 -0.87 3.52 -10.77
C ILE A 40 -1.17 3.97 -9.33
N LEU A 41 -1.32 5.27 -9.09
CA LEU A 41 -1.67 5.81 -7.77
C LEU A 41 -3.05 5.34 -7.30
N ALA A 42 -4.02 5.19 -8.20
CA ALA A 42 -5.34 4.64 -7.89
C ALA A 42 -5.25 3.15 -7.51
N ALA A 43 -4.50 2.35 -8.28
CA ALA A 43 -4.30 0.94 -7.98
C ALA A 43 -3.56 0.73 -6.65
N GLU A 44 -2.52 1.53 -6.37
CA GLU A 44 -1.84 1.50 -5.07
C GLU A 44 -2.80 1.86 -3.94
N LYS A 45 -3.67 2.87 -4.11
CA LYS A 45 -4.68 3.23 -3.11
C LYS A 45 -5.67 2.10 -2.83
N GLU A 46 -6.16 1.42 -3.87
CA GLU A 46 -7.07 0.27 -3.73
C GLU A 46 -6.40 -0.89 -2.97
N GLN A 47 -5.10 -1.09 -3.19
CA GLN A 47 -4.31 -2.14 -2.51
C GLN A 47 -4.03 -1.79 -1.05
N LEU A 48 -3.95 -0.50 -0.71
CA LEU A 48 -3.77 -0.01 0.65
C LEU A 48 -5.06 0.01 1.46
N GLU A 49 -6.22 0.08 0.82
CA GLU A 49 -7.53 0.18 1.47
C GLU A 49 -7.76 -0.87 2.58
N PRO A 50 -7.56 -2.18 2.36
CA PRO A 50 -7.79 -3.16 3.41
C PRO A 50 -6.85 -2.98 4.62
N ILE A 51 -5.62 -2.49 4.41
CA ILE A 51 -4.69 -2.18 5.50
C ILE A 51 -5.10 -0.91 6.23
N ASN A 52 -5.56 0.12 5.52
CA ASN A 52 -6.08 1.35 6.13
C ASN A 52 -7.28 1.04 7.04
N THR A 53 -8.22 0.22 6.55
CA THR A 53 -9.40 -0.20 7.31
C THR A 53 -9.00 -1.06 8.52
N LEU A 54 -8.02 -1.97 8.38
CA LEU A 54 -7.43 -2.70 9.50
C LEU A 54 -6.84 -1.75 10.56
N VAL A 55 -6.04 -0.78 10.15
CA VAL A 55 -5.36 0.17 11.06
C VAL A 55 -6.39 1.03 11.80
N LYS A 56 -7.36 1.58 11.07
CA LYS A 56 -8.42 2.43 11.62
C LYS A 56 -9.27 1.68 12.64
N THR A 57 -9.69 0.46 12.33
CA THR A 57 -10.56 -0.34 13.19
C THR A 57 -9.85 -0.81 14.46
N LEU A 58 -8.61 -1.29 14.35
CA LEU A 58 -7.86 -1.84 15.49
C LEU A 58 -7.26 -0.77 16.40
N TYR A 59 -6.70 0.31 15.86
CA TYR A 59 -5.87 1.22 16.67
C TYR A 59 -6.47 2.61 16.88
N PHE A 60 -7.43 3.02 16.03
CA PHE A 60 -8.08 4.33 16.11
C PHE A 60 -9.56 4.24 16.45
N LYS A 61 -10.07 3.03 16.72
CA LYS A 61 -11.48 2.78 17.06
C LYS A 61 -12.46 3.31 16.00
N GLN A 62 -11.98 3.49 14.76
CA GLN A 62 -12.74 3.97 13.62
C GLN A 62 -13.30 2.77 12.85
N GLY A 63 -14.51 2.35 13.21
CA GLY A 63 -15.22 1.23 12.60
C GLY A 63 -15.58 0.11 13.57
N THR A 64 -16.28 -0.88 13.04
CA THR A 64 -16.87 -2.01 13.77
C THR A 64 -16.11 -3.32 13.55
N TYR A 65 -16.46 -4.36 14.30
CA TYR A 65 -15.97 -5.71 14.04
C TYR A 65 -16.31 -6.19 12.63
N LYS A 66 -17.47 -5.81 12.08
CA LYS A 66 -17.88 -6.15 10.70
C LYS A 66 -16.98 -5.50 9.66
N ASP A 67 -16.57 -4.25 9.88
CA ASP A 67 -15.62 -3.54 9.01
C ASP A 67 -14.21 -4.15 9.10
N TYR A 68 -13.85 -4.68 10.27
CA TYR A 68 -12.59 -5.39 10.45
C TYR A 68 -12.57 -6.74 9.74
N ILE A 69 -13.56 -7.62 9.92
CA ILE A 69 -13.51 -8.97 9.33
C ILE A 69 -13.57 -8.95 7.81
N VAL A 70 -14.25 -7.96 7.22
CA VAL A 70 -14.45 -7.92 5.77
C VAL A 70 -13.15 -7.67 5.02
N VAL A 71 -12.09 -7.11 5.63
CA VAL A 71 -10.83 -6.86 4.93
C VAL A 71 -10.02 -8.14 4.68
N PHE A 72 -10.31 -9.24 5.36
CA PHE A 72 -9.58 -10.50 5.24
C PHE A 72 -10.13 -11.35 4.10
N LYS A 73 -9.23 -12.07 3.40
CA LYS A 73 -9.62 -13.07 2.40
C LYS A 73 -10.41 -14.20 3.03
N ASN A 74 -9.93 -14.67 4.19
CA ASN A 74 -10.60 -15.67 5.00
C ASN A 74 -10.99 -15.03 6.34
N PRO A 75 -12.29 -14.75 6.58
CA PRO A 75 -12.74 -14.19 7.85
C PRO A 75 -12.35 -15.02 9.07
N ASN A 76 -12.15 -16.33 8.91
CA ASN A 76 -11.73 -17.21 10.02
C ASN A 76 -10.28 -16.97 10.48
N ASN A 77 -9.47 -16.27 9.68
CA ASN A 77 -8.11 -15.86 10.08
C ASN A 77 -8.12 -14.55 10.90
N ALA A 78 -9.27 -13.87 10.99
CA ALA A 78 -9.44 -12.67 11.79
C ALA A 78 -9.67 -13.03 13.26
N LEU A 79 -9.41 -12.09 14.17
CA LEU A 79 -9.81 -12.24 15.57
C LEU A 79 -11.34 -12.45 15.64
N ASN A 80 -11.81 -13.23 16.61
CA ASN A 80 -13.23 -13.22 16.96
C ASN A 80 -13.61 -11.88 17.60
N GLU A 81 -14.90 -11.56 17.68
CA GLU A 81 -15.40 -10.25 18.15
C GLU A 81 -14.87 -9.88 19.55
N LYS A 82 -14.91 -10.82 20.49
CA LYS A 82 -14.38 -10.61 21.86
C LYS A 82 -12.88 -10.31 21.86
N ALA A 83 -12.10 -11.03 21.04
CA ALA A 83 -10.66 -10.81 20.92
C ALA A 83 -10.35 -9.50 20.19
N PHE A 84 -11.14 -9.12 19.19
CA PHE A 84 -11.06 -7.82 18.52
C PHE A 84 -11.27 -6.67 19.51
N ASP A 85 -12.34 -6.73 20.32
CA ASP A 85 -12.65 -5.70 21.31
C ASP A 85 -11.59 -5.61 22.41
N SER A 86 -11.12 -6.77 22.89
CA SER A 86 -10.00 -6.81 23.84
C SER A 86 -8.74 -6.20 23.24
N TYR A 87 -8.41 -6.53 21.98
CA TYR A 87 -7.21 -6.04 21.33
C TYR A 87 -7.20 -4.51 21.22
N ARG A 88 -8.25 -3.91 20.65
CA ARG A 88 -8.36 -2.45 20.43
C ARG A 88 -8.49 -1.62 21.70
N ASN A 89 -8.74 -2.26 22.85
CA ASN A 89 -8.78 -1.60 24.15
C ASN A 89 -7.46 -1.66 24.90
N ASN A 90 -6.60 -2.63 24.56
CA ASN A 90 -5.33 -2.86 25.25
C ASN A 90 -4.09 -2.52 24.42
N HIS A 91 -4.25 -2.23 23.13
CA HIS A 91 -3.17 -1.88 22.23
C HIS A 91 -3.43 -0.53 21.57
N THR A 92 -2.34 0.19 21.32
CA THR A 92 -2.28 1.48 20.64
C THR A 92 -1.51 1.33 19.33
N ALA A 93 -1.64 2.31 18.44
CA ALA A 93 -0.86 2.33 17.21
C ALA A 93 0.65 2.35 17.49
N ALA A 94 1.10 3.01 18.57
CA ALA A 94 2.52 3.13 18.90
C ALA A 94 3.18 1.80 19.31
N ASP A 95 2.39 0.81 19.72
CA ASP A 95 2.89 -0.53 20.07
C ASP A 95 3.40 -1.30 18.84
N ILE A 96 2.89 -0.95 17.66
CA ILE A 96 3.12 -1.66 16.39
C ILE A 96 3.84 -0.78 15.37
N PHE A 97 3.46 0.49 15.27
CA PHE A 97 3.93 1.43 14.26
C PHE A 97 5.00 2.37 14.83
N LYS A 98 6.25 2.19 14.40
CA LYS A 98 7.41 2.96 14.88
C LYS A 98 7.48 4.40 14.32
N TYR A 99 6.92 4.63 13.15
CA TYR A 99 6.99 5.87 12.36
C TYR A 99 5.61 6.52 12.27
N ASP A 100 5.52 7.74 12.79
CA ASP A 100 4.33 8.59 12.82
C ASP A 100 3.03 7.87 13.25
N PRO A 101 2.98 7.21 14.44
CA PRO A 101 1.82 6.43 14.89
C PRO A 101 0.60 7.26 15.33
N SER A 102 0.64 8.59 15.20
CA SER A 102 -0.37 9.47 15.78
C SER A 102 -1.75 9.39 15.10
N THR A 103 -1.80 9.05 13.82
CA THR A 103 -3.03 8.92 13.04
C THR A 103 -2.93 7.78 12.04
N ALA A 104 -4.07 7.24 11.60
CA ALA A 104 -4.07 6.26 10.51
C ALA A 104 -3.42 6.85 9.24
N ASP A 105 -3.78 8.08 8.87
CA ASP A 105 -3.27 8.72 7.66
C ASP A 105 -1.75 8.95 7.70
N SER A 106 -1.18 9.26 8.87
CA SER A 106 0.27 9.38 9.03
C SER A 106 0.99 8.03 8.91
N ILE A 107 0.44 6.97 9.51
CA ILE A 107 0.94 5.60 9.32
C ILE A 107 0.91 5.18 7.85
N MET A 108 -0.18 5.50 7.14
CA MET A 108 -0.34 5.12 5.73
C MET A 108 0.69 5.80 4.81
N LYS A 109 1.28 6.95 5.19
CA LYS A 109 2.37 7.60 4.41
C LYS A 109 3.65 6.77 4.36
N HIS A 110 3.81 5.86 5.31
CA HIS A 110 4.93 4.93 5.39
C HIS A 110 4.66 3.61 4.68
N MET A 111 3.51 3.46 4.01
CA MET A 111 3.16 2.23 3.30
C MET A 111 3.63 2.28 1.85
N LYS A 112 4.35 1.26 1.41
CA LYS A 112 4.73 1.06 0.02
C LYS A 112 4.14 -0.23 -0.52
N VAL A 113 3.40 -0.13 -1.63
CA VAL A 113 2.92 -1.29 -2.34
C VAL A 113 3.97 -1.77 -3.34
N VAL A 114 4.18 -3.09 -3.35
CA VAL A 114 5.01 -3.80 -4.33
C VAL A 114 4.14 -4.87 -4.95
N GLN A 115 3.74 -4.63 -6.20
CA GLN A 115 2.98 -5.60 -6.99
C GLN A 115 3.85 -6.84 -7.29
N ASP A 116 3.24 -8.03 -7.20
CA ASP A 116 3.88 -9.23 -7.71
C ASP A 116 3.88 -9.22 -9.25
N PHE A 117 5.08 -9.27 -9.84
CA PHE A 117 5.26 -9.30 -11.29
C PHE A 117 4.70 -10.56 -11.95
N LYS A 118 4.59 -11.68 -11.20
CA LYS A 118 4.03 -12.95 -11.68
C LYS A 118 2.52 -13.00 -11.57
N ASN A 119 1.93 -12.21 -10.66
CA ASN A 119 0.49 -12.19 -10.44
C ASN A 119 -0.02 -10.78 -10.09
N LYS A 120 -0.68 -10.13 -11.06
CA LYS A 120 -1.27 -8.80 -10.89
C LYS A 120 -2.41 -8.74 -9.87
N ASN A 121 -2.94 -9.89 -9.45
CA ASN A 121 -3.94 -9.98 -8.38
C ASN A 121 -3.29 -10.13 -7.00
N THR A 122 -1.97 -10.04 -6.87
CA THR A 122 -1.26 -10.16 -5.60
C THR A 122 -0.27 -9.01 -5.44
N ALA A 123 -0.28 -8.36 -4.29
CA ALA A 123 0.72 -7.36 -3.93
C ALA A 123 1.17 -7.56 -2.49
N LYS A 124 2.32 -6.98 -2.15
CA LYS A 124 2.80 -6.88 -0.77
C LYS A 124 2.89 -5.42 -0.38
N VAL A 125 2.32 -5.09 0.77
CA VAL A 125 2.36 -3.76 1.37
C VAL A 125 3.40 -3.78 2.47
N TYR A 126 4.40 -2.92 2.39
CA TYR A 126 5.45 -2.79 3.40
C TYR A 126 5.29 -1.50 4.17
N TYR A 127 5.54 -1.54 5.48
CA TYR A 127 5.62 -0.38 6.34
C TYR A 127 7.09 0.02 6.56
N LEU A 128 7.50 1.16 5.99
CA LEU A 128 8.89 1.56 5.85
C LEU A 128 9.16 2.93 6.48
N LYS A 129 10.36 3.13 7.02
CA LYS A 129 10.82 4.46 7.44
C LYS A 129 10.81 5.45 6.26
N ASP A 130 11.33 5.01 5.11
CA ASP A 130 11.37 5.76 3.86
C ASP A 130 10.85 4.88 2.71
N ILE A 131 9.70 5.25 2.15
CA ILE A 131 9.06 4.52 1.04
C ILE A 131 9.89 4.50 -0.25
N LYS A 132 10.91 5.36 -0.35
CA LYS A 132 11.83 5.41 -1.51
C LYS A 132 12.94 4.35 -1.43
N LYS A 133 13.20 3.79 -0.24
CA LYS A 133 14.28 2.84 0.00
C LYS A 133 13.73 1.45 0.31
N LEU A 134 13.54 0.65 -0.73
CA LEU A 134 13.03 -0.71 -0.58
C LEU A 134 14.02 -1.65 0.14
N GLU A 135 15.29 -1.25 0.24
CA GLU A 135 16.37 -2.02 0.87
C GLU A 135 16.15 -2.23 2.38
N ASP A 136 15.35 -1.38 3.02
CA ASP A 136 14.99 -1.46 4.44
C ASP A 136 13.89 -2.53 4.74
N ASN A 137 13.48 -3.32 3.74
CA ASN A 137 12.29 -4.17 3.85
C ASN A 137 12.44 -5.48 4.65
N LYS A 138 13.67 -5.99 4.87
CA LYS A 138 13.86 -7.35 5.41
C LYS A 138 13.30 -7.54 6.82
N ASN A 139 13.29 -6.48 7.62
CA ASN A 139 12.74 -6.48 8.98
C ASN A 139 11.47 -5.61 9.10
N SER A 140 10.93 -5.14 7.97
CA SER A 140 9.75 -4.30 7.95
C SER A 140 8.49 -5.13 8.14
N GLN A 141 7.53 -4.58 8.87
CA GLN A 141 6.19 -5.16 8.90
C GLN A 141 5.59 -5.13 7.50
N SER A 142 4.98 -6.23 7.08
CA SER A 142 4.36 -6.31 5.76
C SER A 142 3.09 -7.15 5.78
N TRP A 143 2.23 -6.87 4.81
CA TRP A 143 1.00 -7.61 4.55
C TRP A 143 0.97 -8.04 3.09
N GLN A 144 0.55 -9.27 2.85
CA GLN A 144 0.17 -9.68 1.50
C GLN A 144 -1.30 -9.33 1.29
N VAL A 145 -1.60 -8.68 0.16
CA VAL A 145 -2.97 -8.42 -0.28
C VAL A 145 -3.23 -9.13 -1.60
N VAL A 146 -4.44 -9.64 -1.75
CA VAL A 146 -4.88 -10.36 -2.96
C VAL A 146 -6.23 -9.82 -3.42
N LYS A 147 -6.41 -9.74 -4.73
CA LYS A 147 -7.67 -9.31 -5.34
C LYS A 147 -8.65 -10.47 -5.41
N ILE A 148 -9.85 -10.28 -4.86
CA ILE A 148 -10.97 -11.23 -4.86
C ILE A 148 -12.19 -10.52 -5.42
N GLY A 149 -12.60 -10.88 -6.63
CA GLY A 149 -13.53 -10.06 -7.42
C GLY A 149 -12.94 -8.67 -7.64
N ASP A 150 -13.70 -7.64 -7.27
CA ASP A 150 -13.28 -6.24 -7.42
C ASP A 150 -12.61 -5.65 -6.17
N LYS A 151 -12.42 -6.43 -5.11
CA LYS A 151 -11.88 -5.94 -3.83
C LYS A 151 -10.53 -6.55 -3.49
N TRP A 152 -9.63 -5.76 -2.95
CA TRP A 152 -8.41 -6.25 -2.32
C TRP A 152 -8.68 -6.72 -0.90
N LYS A 153 -8.02 -7.81 -0.51
CA LYS A 153 -8.16 -8.44 0.79
C LYS A 153 -6.81 -8.82 1.36
N ILE A 154 -6.67 -8.77 2.68
CA ILE A 154 -5.49 -9.27 3.38
C ILE A 154 -5.45 -10.79 3.24
N ASN A 155 -4.33 -11.30 2.73
CA ASN A 155 -3.97 -12.71 2.63
C ASN A 155 -2.90 -12.99 3.67
N ASN A 156 -3.31 -13.05 4.94
CA ASN A 156 -2.45 -13.40 6.07
C ASN A 156 -2.37 -14.92 6.23
#